data_AF-A0A2V6Q068-F1
#
_entry.id   AF-A0A2V6Q068-F1
#
_cell.length_a   1.000
_cell.length_b   1.000
_cell.length_c   1.000
_cell.angle_alpha   90.00
_cell.angle_beta   90.00
_cell.angle_gamma   90.00
#
_symmetry.space_group_name_H-M   'P 1'
#
loop_
_entity.id
_entity.type
_entity.pdbx_description
1 polymer ?
#
loop_
_entity_poly.entity_id
_entity_poly.type
_entity_poly.pdbx_seq_one_letter_code
_entity_poly.pdbx_strand_id
1 'polypeptide(L)'
;MELNYGASALSPEGAAHVVNELVQLQSVIVNHVNEAATSGGKVKPDTRTAAFLKLVKNRPVYPALSGKTMEFDGAGKCVAGCAAQ
;
A
#
# COMPACT_ATOMS: atom_id res chain seq x y z
N MET A 1 -8.85 2.51 1.82
CA MET A 1 -9.13 2.16 0.41
C MET A 1 -8.18 1.05 0.00
N GLU A 2 -8.66 0.13 -0.83
CA GLU A 2 -7.87 -0.89 -1.49
C GLU A 2 -7.50 -0.39 -2.90
N LEU A 3 -6.21 -0.41 -3.23
CA LEU A 3 -5.68 0.18 -4.47
C LEU A 3 -5.06 -0.89 -5.37
N ASN A 4 -5.65 -1.08 -6.56
CA ASN A 4 -5.09 -1.93 -7.60
C ASN A 4 -3.86 -1.27 -8.21
N TYR A 5 -2.70 -1.91 -7.99
CA TYR A 5 -1.40 -1.35 -8.32
C TYR A 5 -0.63 -2.16 -9.37
N GLY A 6 -1.36 -2.91 -10.20
CA GLY A 6 -0.80 -3.75 -11.26
C GLY A 6 -0.11 -2.98 -12.38
N ALA A 7 0.52 -3.72 -13.30
CA ALA A 7 1.27 -3.17 -14.44
C ALA A 7 0.41 -2.33 -15.39
N SER A 8 -0.89 -2.60 -15.48
CA SER A 8 -1.83 -1.89 -16.37
C SER A 8 -2.75 -0.88 -15.66
N ALA A 9 -2.67 -0.76 -14.33
CA ALA A 9 -3.62 0.04 -13.56
C ALA A 9 -3.09 1.46 -13.25
N LEU A 10 -1.98 1.57 -12.51
CA LEU A 10 -1.45 2.87 -12.05
C LEU A 10 0.08 2.85 -11.95
N SER A 11 0.74 3.93 -12.37
CA SER A 11 2.16 4.17 -12.04
C SER A 11 2.30 4.55 -10.55
N PRO A 12 3.50 4.42 -9.93
CA PRO A 12 3.76 4.93 -8.58
C PRO A 12 3.32 6.37 -8.36
N GLU A 13 3.58 7.23 -9.34
CA GLU A 13 3.29 8.66 -9.29
C GLU A 13 1.78 8.90 -9.38
N GLY A 14 1.10 8.23 -10.31
CA GLY A 14 -0.36 8.35 -10.45
C GLY A 14 -1.10 7.86 -9.20
N ALA A 15 -0.70 6.70 -8.67
CA ALA A 15 -1.23 6.18 -7.42
C ALA A 15 -0.98 7.15 -6.24
N ALA A 16 0.24 7.70 -6.14
CA ALA A 16 0.57 8.64 -5.08
C ALA A 16 -0.23 9.94 -5.20
N HIS A 17 -0.48 10.45 -6.42
CA HIS A 17 -1.30 11.63 -6.64
C HIS A 17 -2.76 11.39 -6.18
N VAL A 18 -3.36 10.26 -6.55
CA VAL A 18 -4.70 9.87 -6.07
C VAL A 18 -4.76 9.86 -4.54
N VAL A 19 -3.74 9.28 -3.90
CA VAL A 19 -3.68 9.14 -2.44
C VAL A 19 -3.39 10.47 -1.73
N ASN A 20 -2.49 11.28 -2.27
CA ASN A 20 -2.03 12.53 -1.64
C ASN A 20 -3.00 13.69 -1.84
N GLU A 21 -3.60 13.79 -3.03
CA GLU A 21 -4.28 15.01 -3.48
C GLU A 21 -5.77 14.80 -3.70
N LEU A 22 -6.17 13.64 -4.24
CA LEU A 22 -7.57 13.44 -4.64
C LEU A 22 -8.44 12.88 -3.52
N VAL A 23 -8.06 11.72 -2.96
CA VAL A 23 -8.92 10.99 -2.01
C VAL A 23 -8.51 11.22 -0.56
N GLN A 24 -7.22 11.46 -0.31
CA GLN A 24 -6.69 11.88 1.00
C GLN A 24 -7.07 10.95 2.17
N LEU A 25 -6.93 9.65 1.94
CA LEU A 25 -7.34 8.59 2.87
C LEU A 25 -6.53 8.57 4.17
N GLN A 26 -7.09 7.92 5.20
CA GLN A 26 -6.39 7.68 6.46
C GLN A 26 -5.40 6.52 6.40
N SER A 27 -5.70 5.50 5.59
CA SER A 27 -4.83 4.35 5.36
C SER A 27 -5.05 3.76 3.97
N VAL A 28 -3.98 3.19 3.41
CA VAL A 28 -3.97 2.57 2.08
C VAL A 28 -3.53 1.12 2.16
N ILE A 29 -4.28 0.22 1.52
CA ILE A 29 -3.89 -1.17 1.30
C ILE A 29 -3.53 -1.33 -0.17
N VAL A 30 -2.31 -1.76 -0.46
CA VAL A 30 -1.82 -1.97 -1.82
C VAL A 30 -2.02 -3.43 -2.21
N ASN A 31 -2.74 -3.66 -3.30
CA ASN A 31 -3.01 -5.00 -3.83
C ASN A 31 -2.75 -5.06 -5.35
N HIS A 32 -3.00 -6.23 -5.95
CA HIS A 32 -2.86 -6.47 -7.40
C HIS A 32 -1.54 -5.98 -8.03
N VAL A 33 -0.46 -5.90 -7.25
CA VAL A 33 0.82 -5.26 -7.66
C VAL A 33 1.47 -5.89 -8.91
N ASN A 34 1.11 -7.13 -9.23
CA ASN A 34 1.61 -7.90 -10.38
C ASN A 34 3.15 -7.94 -10.48
N GLU A 35 3.81 -7.91 -9.32
CA GLU A 35 5.25 -8.01 -9.15
C GLU A 35 5.55 -8.80 -7.86
N ALA A 36 6.73 -9.40 -7.76
CA ALA A 36 7.22 -9.97 -6.50
C ALA A 36 7.66 -8.85 -5.55
N ALA A 37 6.68 -8.12 -5.00
CA ALA A 37 6.85 -6.90 -4.22
C ALA A 37 7.37 -7.14 -2.81
N THR A 38 7.18 -8.34 -2.26
CA THR A 38 7.56 -8.66 -0.87
C THR A 38 8.38 -9.95 -0.78
N SER A 39 9.18 -10.06 0.28
CA SER A 39 9.86 -11.28 0.69
C SER A 39 9.90 -11.33 2.22
N GLY A 40 9.53 -12.48 2.82
CA GLY A 40 9.43 -12.61 4.27
C GLY A 40 8.45 -11.62 4.92
N GLY A 41 7.45 -11.14 4.17
CA GLY A 41 6.49 -10.14 4.62
C GLY A 41 6.98 -8.68 4.59
N LYS A 42 8.19 -8.42 4.08
CA LYS A 42 8.75 -7.07 3.92
C LYS A 42 8.75 -6.65 2.45
N VAL A 43 8.53 -5.37 2.18
CA VAL A 43 8.63 -4.82 0.82
C VAL A 43 10.08 -4.90 0.34
N LYS A 44 10.29 -5.45 -0.85
CA LYS A 44 11.60 -5.54 -1.46
C LYS A 44 12.03 -4.16 -1.98
N PRO A 45 13.32 -3.80 -1.83
CA PRO A 45 13.88 -2.65 -2.51
C PRO A 45 13.74 -2.83 -4.03
N ASP A 46 13.71 -1.71 -4.75
CA ASP A 46 13.67 -1.67 -6.23
C ASP A 46 12.39 -2.25 -6.87
N THR A 47 11.29 -2.26 -6.12
CA THR A 47 9.95 -2.60 -6.62
C THR A 47 9.14 -1.33 -6.88
N ARG A 48 8.13 -1.42 -7.76
CA ARG A 48 7.19 -0.29 -7.96
C ARG A 48 6.45 0.02 -6.66
N THR A 49 6.13 -1.01 -5.88
CA THR A 49 5.55 -0.89 -4.55
C THR A 49 6.43 -0.05 -3.64
N ALA A 50 7.74 -0.30 -3.60
CA ALA A 50 8.68 0.51 -2.81
C ALA A 50 8.73 1.98 -3.28
N ALA A 51 8.67 2.23 -4.60
CA ALA A 51 8.60 3.59 -5.13
C ALA A 51 7.32 4.31 -4.70
N PHE A 52 6.17 3.64 -4.78
CA PHE A 52 4.89 4.19 -4.34
C PHE A 52 4.88 4.53 -2.84
N LEU A 53 5.37 3.61 -1.99
CA LEU A 53 5.46 3.85 -0.54
C LEU A 53 6.27 5.10 -0.20
N LYS A 54 7.33 5.42 -0.96
CA LYS A 54 8.14 6.63 -0.77
C LYS A 54 7.43 7.92 -1.21
N LEU A 55 6.48 7.83 -2.13
CA LEU A 55 5.76 8.99 -2.68
C LEU A 55 4.52 9.37 -1.87
N VAL A 56 3.96 8.44 -1.09
CA VAL A 56 2.81 8.71 -0.23
C VAL A 56 3.25 9.53 0.99
N LYS A 57 2.51 10.60 1.28
CA LYS A 57 2.82 11.55 2.35
C LYS A 57 1.84 11.40 3.51
N ASN A 58 2.33 11.52 4.74
CA ASN A 58 1.55 11.69 5.98
C ASN A 58 0.52 10.60 6.34
N ARG A 59 0.60 9.41 5.72
CA ARG A 59 -0.33 8.31 6.02
C ARG A 59 0.33 6.95 5.80
N PRO A 60 -0.10 5.92 6.55
CA PRO A 60 0.45 4.59 6.40
C PRO A 60 -0.04 3.90 5.11
N VAL A 61 0.85 3.13 4.51
CA VAL A 61 0.58 2.25 3.38
C VAL A 61 0.95 0.83 3.80
N TYR A 62 0.05 -0.12 3.53
CA TYR A 62 0.21 -1.52 3.92
C TYR A 62 0.19 -2.42 2.68
N PRO A 63 1.23 -3.24 2.45
CA PRO A 63 1.16 -4.28 1.42
C PRO A 63 0.17 -5.37 1.86
N ALA A 64 -0.73 -5.78 0.97
CA ALA A 64 -1.58 -6.93 1.21
C ALA A 64 -0.74 -8.22 1.16
N LEU A 65 -0.49 -8.82 2.33
CA LEU A 65 0.24 -10.09 2.44
C LEU A 65 -0.72 -11.26 2.31
N SER A 66 -0.37 -12.24 1.47
CA SER A 66 -1.19 -13.43 1.24
C SER A 66 -1.46 -14.20 2.53
N GLY A 67 -2.73 -14.53 2.78
CA GLY A 67 -3.16 -15.31 3.94
C GLY A 67 -3.08 -14.57 5.28
N LYS A 68 -2.81 -13.25 5.30
CA LYS A 68 -2.83 -12.44 6.52
C LYS A 68 -4.01 -11.49 6.54
N THR A 69 -4.88 -11.66 7.53
CA THR A 69 -5.95 -10.70 7.83
C THR A 69 -5.37 -9.45 8.47
N MET A 70 -5.81 -8.28 8.02
CA MET A 70 -5.52 -6.98 8.65
C MET A 70 -6.80 -6.43 9.28
N GLU A 71 -6.68 -5.88 10.49
CA GLU A 71 -7.78 -5.29 11.24
C GLU A 71 -7.56 -3.80 11.44
N PHE A 72 -8.62 -3.02 11.26
CA PHE A 72 -8.60 -1.56 11.37
C PHE A 72 -9.71 -1.07 12.30
N ASP A 73 -9.42 -0.04 13.08
CA ASP A 73 -10.43 0.64 13.90
C ASP A 73 -11.29 1.63 13.10
N GLY A 74 -12.25 2.29 13.76
CA GLY A 74 -13.13 3.28 13.15
C GLY A 74 -12.42 4.54 12.63
N ALA A 75 -11.17 4.78 13.03
CA ALA A 75 -10.33 5.86 12.51
C ALA A 75 -9.46 5.40 11.32
N GLY A 76 -9.61 4.14 10.88
CA GLY A 76 -8.82 3.57 9.80
C GLY A 76 -7.35 3.30 10.19
N LYS A 77 -7.03 3.29 11.48
CA LYS A 77 -5.71 2.90 11.98
C LYS A 77 -5.66 1.37 12.07
N CYS A 78 -4.54 0.80 11.62
CA CYS A 78 -4.35 -0.64 11.76
C CYS A 78 -4.13 -1.01 13.24
N VAL A 79 -4.88 -2.00 13.72
CA VAL A 79 -4.81 -2.49 15.10
C VAL A 79 -4.25 -3.90 15.21
N ALA A 80 -4.34 -4.72 14.16
CA ALA A 80 -3.74 -6.05 14.11
C ALA A 80 -3.40 -6.48 12.67
N GLY A 81 -2.42 -7.38 12.54
CA GLY A 81 -2.13 -8.09 11.29
C GLY A 81 -1.40 -7.30 10.19
N CYS A 82 -1.15 -6.00 10.36
CA CYS A 82 -0.37 -5.22 9.42
C CYS A 82 1.12 -5.55 9.47
N ALA A 83 1.77 -5.56 8.30
CA ALA A 83 3.22 -5.66 8.22
C ALA A 83 3.88 -4.48 8.95
N ALA A 84 4.96 -4.75 9.70
CA ALA A 84 5.84 -3.68 10.19
C ALA A 84 6.43 -2.97 8.97
N GLN A 85 6.19 -1.66 8.88
CA GLN A 85 6.76 -0.79 7.85
C GLN A 85 8.28 -0.70 8.00
#